data_AF-A0A351RBJ3-F1
#
_entry.id   AF-A0A351RBJ3-F1
#
_cell.length_a   1.000
_cell.length_b   1.000
_cell.length_c   1.000
_cell.angle_alpha   90.00
_cell.angle_beta   90.00
_cell.angle_gamma   90.00
#
_symmetry.space_group_name_H-M   'P 1'
#
loop_
_entity.id
_entity.type
_entity.pdbx_description
1 polymer ?
#
loop_
_entity_poly.entity_id
_entity_poly.type
_entity_poly.pdbx_seq_one_letter_code
_entity_poly.pdbx_strand_id
1 'polypeptide(L)'
;MITHLTNASRHNPYWSNSHHRHFIRGVIRFLTYLCAFFLIAIAYWVADNFGEPSLEQLLYHAQFGMGGLVDTDAAVIKSFLIWCALIPILSSLLLVLIEYSIALFLTHGSTHWLTKPARMANIHFIKVFYWFIGHRAPLYALTAAAIYFGIQFSVTIFLHNQFGKDYFAAHYLNPIAVKVEAVRPKNLVLIYVESLENSYKEPKLFGKNLLSSLDHLKGLSFTDYRKAPGTWWTIAGITATQCGVPLKSVSLYDGNDQGEKMKTFLPNAVCLGDVLHEAGYHNVYMGGDALGFAGKGMFFKDHHYDEV
;
A
#
# COMPACT_ATOMS: atom_id res chain seq x y z
N MET A 1 63.76 40.58 31.07
CA MET A 1 64.14 39.38 30.31
C MET A 1 63.22 38.25 30.78
N ILE A 2 62.63 37.49 29.84
CA ILE A 2 61.88 36.21 30.04
C ILE A 2 60.43 36.38 30.55
N THR A 3 59.48 36.71 29.68
CA THR A 3 58.58 35.84 28.86
C THR A 3 57.42 35.18 29.62
N HIS A 4 56.23 35.79 29.48
CA HIS A 4 54.93 35.14 29.68
C HIS A 4 54.67 34.13 28.55
N LEU A 5 54.52 32.85 28.90
CA LEU A 5 53.97 31.82 28.01
C LEU A 5 52.44 31.79 28.17
N THR A 6 51.74 32.57 27.34
CA THR A 6 50.30 32.36 27.12
C THR A 6 50.13 31.27 26.07
N ASN A 7 49.74 30.08 26.55
CA ASN A 7 49.40 28.93 25.74
C ASN A 7 48.03 29.16 25.08
N ALA A 8 48.01 29.86 23.94
CA ALA A 8 46.81 30.02 23.13
C ALA A 8 46.55 28.74 22.34
N SER A 9 45.72 27.86 22.89
CA SER A 9 45.08 26.77 22.15
C SER A 9 44.21 27.37 21.04
N ARG A 10 44.79 27.52 19.84
CA ARG A 10 44.03 27.85 18.62
C ARG A 10 43.14 26.65 18.29
N HIS A 11 41.92 26.62 18.82
CA HIS A 11 40.85 25.82 18.24
C HIS A 11 40.64 26.33 16.82
N ASN A 12 41.11 25.56 15.84
CA ASN A 12 41.01 25.92 14.42
C ASN A 12 39.57 25.63 13.94
N PRO A 13 38.73 26.65 13.69
CA PRO A 13 37.31 26.48 13.35
C PRO A 13 37.07 25.77 12.00
N TYR A 14 38.11 25.59 11.20
CA TYR A 14 38.04 24.82 9.95
C TYR A 14 37.92 23.31 10.18
N TRP A 15 38.46 22.77 11.28
CA TRP A 15 38.43 21.34 11.56
C TRP A 15 37.07 20.87 12.11
N SER A 16 36.38 21.67 12.93
CA SER A 16 35.03 21.28 13.40
C SER A 16 34.00 21.29 12.27
N ASN A 17 34.12 22.24 11.33
CA ASN A 17 33.23 22.37 10.19
C ASN A 17 33.31 21.21 9.18
N SER A 18 34.47 20.57 9.02
CA SER A 18 34.62 19.44 8.10
C SER A 18 34.01 18.16 8.68
N HIS A 19 34.29 17.83 9.94
CA HIS A 19 33.69 16.67 10.63
C HIS A 19 32.16 16.75 10.67
N HIS A 20 31.62 17.94 10.93
CA HIS A 20 30.18 18.17 10.92
C HIS A 20 29.55 17.91 9.53
N ARG A 21 30.19 18.37 8.45
CA ARG A 21 29.71 18.12 7.07
C ARG A 21 29.76 16.64 6.69
N HIS A 22 30.79 15.90 7.12
CA HIS A 22 30.87 14.45 6.88
C HIS A 22 29.78 13.70 7.66
N PHE A 23 29.55 14.06 8.92
CA PHE A 23 28.48 13.49 9.72
C PHE A 23 27.10 13.72 9.08
N ILE A 24 26.77 14.97 8.72
CA ILE A 24 25.49 15.31 8.05
C ILE A 24 25.31 14.49 6.76
N ARG A 25 26.36 14.36 5.94
CA ARG A 25 26.30 13.54 4.72
C ARG A 25 26.03 12.07 5.05
N GLY A 26 26.65 11.51 6.10
CA GLY A 26 26.38 10.15 6.55
C GLY A 26 24.92 9.96 6.97
N VAL A 27 24.38 10.90 7.74
CA VAL A 27 22.98 10.88 8.18
C VAL A 27 22.02 10.94 6.99
N ILE A 28 22.24 11.87 6.04
CA ILE A 28 21.39 11.98 4.85
C ILE A 28 21.42 10.68 4.03
N ARG A 29 22.60 10.08 3.83
CA ARG A 29 22.73 8.80 3.11
C ARG A 29 21.98 7.69 3.84
N PHE A 30 22.17 7.56 5.15
CA PHE A 30 21.48 6.58 5.97
C PHE A 30 19.96 6.72 5.87
N LEU A 31 19.42 7.94 6.04
CA LEU A 31 17.98 8.19 5.95
C LEU A 31 17.43 7.90 4.55
N THR A 32 18.20 8.20 3.50
CA THR A 32 17.79 7.93 2.12
C THR A 32 17.74 6.43 1.83
N TYR A 33 18.75 5.66 2.27
CA TYR A 33 18.74 4.20 2.18
C TYR A 33 17.64 3.58 3.03
N LEU A 34 17.42 4.10 4.24
CA LEU A 34 16.37 3.64 5.12
C LEU A 34 15.01 3.80 4.46
N CYS A 35 14.74 4.96 3.84
CA CYS A 35 13.51 5.18 3.09
C CYS A 35 13.39 4.23 1.90
N ALA A 36 14.47 4.02 1.14
CA ALA A 36 14.46 3.11 -0.02
C ALA A 36 14.19 1.65 0.40
N PHE A 37 14.91 1.15 1.41
CA PHE A 37 14.76 -0.21 1.91
C PHE A 37 13.45 -0.42 2.63
N PHE A 38 12.92 0.58 3.33
CA PHE A 38 11.57 0.55 3.87
C PHE A 38 10.52 0.37 2.78
N LEU A 39 10.58 1.17 1.70
CA LEU A 39 9.64 1.09 0.57
C LEU A 39 9.67 -0.28 -0.11
N ILE A 40 10.85 -0.85 -0.31
CA ILE A 40 10.99 -2.21 -0.86
C ILE A 40 10.45 -3.24 0.12
N ALA A 41 10.82 -3.15 1.40
CA ALA A 41 10.44 -4.12 2.41
C ALA A 41 8.94 -4.12 2.65
N ILE A 42 8.29 -2.96 2.74
CA ILE A 42 6.83 -2.89 2.93
C ILE A 42 6.09 -3.39 1.67
N ALA A 43 6.57 -3.04 0.47
CA ALA A 43 5.99 -3.55 -0.78
C ALA A 43 6.08 -5.07 -0.86
N TYR A 44 7.25 -5.65 -0.56
CA TYR A 44 7.46 -7.09 -0.54
C TYR A 44 6.67 -7.78 0.57
N TRP A 45 6.70 -7.25 1.79
CA TRP A 45 6.03 -7.86 2.94
C TRP A 45 4.51 -7.88 2.75
N VAL A 46 3.93 -6.79 2.24
CA VAL A 46 2.51 -6.77 1.88
C VAL A 46 2.21 -7.79 0.77
N ALA A 47 3.07 -7.86 -0.26
CA ALA A 47 2.93 -8.83 -1.35
C ALA A 47 2.87 -10.29 -0.86
N ASP A 48 3.78 -10.63 0.05
CA ASP A 48 3.95 -11.97 0.59
C ASP A 48 2.80 -12.38 1.53
N ASN A 49 2.27 -11.43 2.31
CA ASN A 49 1.24 -11.72 3.32
C ASN A 49 -0.20 -11.54 2.79
N PHE A 50 -0.42 -10.63 1.84
CA PHE A 50 -1.76 -10.20 1.42
C PHE A 50 -1.97 -10.22 -0.11
N GLY A 51 -1.00 -10.68 -0.88
CA GLY A 51 -1.06 -10.65 -2.36
C GLY A 51 -0.80 -9.25 -2.90
N GLU A 52 -1.40 -8.88 -4.03
CA GLU A 52 -1.12 -7.61 -4.71
C GLU A 52 -2.28 -6.59 -4.54
N PRO A 53 -2.50 -6.04 -3.32
CA PRO A 53 -3.57 -5.06 -3.11
C PRO A 53 -3.23 -3.74 -3.82
N SER A 54 -4.27 -3.05 -4.28
CA SER A 54 -4.11 -1.66 -4.77
C SER A 54 -3.82 -0.70 -3.61
N LEU A 55 -3.25 0.48 -3.91
CA LEU A 55 -3.07 1.53 -2.91
C LEU A 55 -4.41 1.96 -2.27
N GLU A 56 -5.50 2.00 -3.04
CA GLU A 56 -6.84 2.33 -2.53
C GLU A 56 -7.29 1.34 -1.45
N GLN A 57 -7.09 0.05 -1.71
CA GLN A 57 -7.43 -1.03 -0.77
C GLN A 57 -6.60 -0.93 0.52
N LEU A 58 -5.30 -0.65 0.42
CA LEU A 58 -4.45 -0.47 1.59
C LEU A 58 -4.90 0.72 2.44
N LEU A 59 -5.17 1.87 1.81
CA LEU A 59 -5.61 3.08 2.50
C LEU A 59 -6.95 2.85 3.20
N TYR A 60 -7.89 2.18 2.52
CA TYR A 60 -9.18 1.84 3.12
C TYR A 60 -9.05 0.89 4.31
N HIS A 61 -8.26 -0.18 4.21
CA HIS A 61 -8.08 -1.09 5.34
C HIS A 61 -7.30 -0.46 6.49
N ALA A 62 -6.42 0.50 6.23
CA ALA A 62 -5.81 1.31 7.29
C ALA A 62 -6.87 2.16 8.04
N GLN A 63 -7.96 2.56 7.37
CA GLN A 63 -9.05 3.35 7.95
C GLN A 63 -10.12 2.47 8.65
N PHE A 64 -10.67 1.47 7.94
CA PHE A 64 -11.81 0.64 8.38
C PHE A 64 -11.40 -0.74 8.94
N GLY A 65 -10.14 -1.15 8.78
CA GLY A 65 -9.68 -2.49 9.12
C GLY A 65 -9.33 -2.72 10.59
N MET A 66 -9.33 -1.70 11.45
CA MET A 66 -8.87 -1.89 12.84
C MET A 66 -9.85 -2.69 13.72
N GLY A 67 -11.13 -2.79 13.34
CA GLY A 67 -12.11 -3.64 14.03
C GLY A 67 -11.92 -5.11 13.69
N GLY A 68 -11.27 -5.88 14.55
CA GLY A 68 -10.96 -7.30 14.35
C GLY A 68 -9.50 -7.59 13.98
N LEU A 69 -8.72 -6.57 13.58
CA LEU A 69 -7.24 -6.67 13.56
C LEU A 69 -6.62 -6.55 14.96
N VAL A 70 -7.37 -6.19 16.00
CA VAL A 70 -6.82 -6.23 17.38
C VAL A 70 -6.63 -7.68 17.86
N ASP A 71 -7.25 -8.65 17.18
CA ASP A 71 -6.95 -10.08 17.31
C ASP A 71 -5.90 -10.57 16.30
N THR A 72 -5.15 -9.65 15.66
CA THR A 72 -4.10 -10.03 14.71
C THR A 72 -3.09 -10.93 15.38
N ASP A 73 -2.82 -12.06 14.74
CA ASP A 73 -1.77 -13.01 15.10
C ASP A 73 -0.47 -12.24 15.42
N ALA A 74 0.03 -12.38 16.65
CA ALA A 74 1.28 -11.77 17.09
C ALA A 74 2.45 -12.08 16.12
N ALA A 75 2.35 -13.17 15.35
CA ALA A 75 3.27 -13.50 14.27
C ALA A 75 3.29 -12.45 13.15
N VAL A 76 2.15 -11.90 12.73
CA VAL A 76 2.07 -10.89 11.66
C VAL A 76 2.70 -9.57 12.13
N ILE A 77 2.41 -9.13 13.35
CA ILE A 77 3.03 -7.93 13.94
C ILE A 77 4.55 -8.12 14.05
N LYS A 78 4.99 -9.27 14.57
CA LYS A 78 6.41 -9.59 14.67
C LYS A 78 7.08 -9.62 13.30
N SER A 79 6.43 -10.23 12.31
CA SER A 79 6.90 -10.28 10.92
C SER A 79 7.06 -8.86 10.35
N PHE A 80 6.07 -7.99 10.53
CA PHE A 80 6.13 -6.59 10.11
C PHE A 80 7.32 -5.86 10.75
N LEU A 81 7.50 -5.98 12.07
CA LEU A 81 8.62 -5.31 12.76
C LEU A 81 9.99 -5.81 12.29
N ILE A 82 10.13 -7.09 11.99
CA ILE A 82 11.38 -7.65 11.48
C ILE A 82 11.64 -7.17 10.04
N TRP A 83 10.67 -7.36 9.15
CA TRP A 83 10.84 -7.09 7.72
C TRP A 83 10.80 -5.62 7.38
N CYS A 84 9.87 -4.86 7.94
CA CYS A 84 9.65 -3.46 7.59
C CYS A 84 10.42 -2.49 8.49
N ALA A 85 10.89 -2.87 9.69
CA ALA A 85 11.67 -1.98 10.54
C ALA A 85 13.11 -2.45 10.75
N LEU A 86 13.32 -3.62 11.35
CA LEU A 86 14.66 -4.07 11.74
C LEU A 86 15.60 -4.29 10.55
N ILE A 87 15.15 -5.03 9.54
CA ILE A 87 15.96 -5.32 8.34
C ILE A 87 16.36 -4.04 7.60
N PRO A 88 15.46 -3.10 7.26
CA PRO A 88 15.81 -1.83 6.62
C PRO A 88 16.79 -0.99 7.42
N ILE A 89 16.66 -0.94 8.75
CA ILE A 89 17.58 -0.19 9.62
C ILE A 89 18.98 -0.82 9.57
N LEU A 90 19.07 -2.14 9.81
CA LEU A 90 20.36 -2.83 9.84
C LEU A 90 21.06 -2.83 8.48
N SER A 91 20.31 -3.05 7.38
CA SER A 91 20.87 -3.04 6.03
C SER A 91 21.34 -1.65 5.61
N SER A 92 20.60 -0.59 5.98
CA SER A 92 21.01 0.80 5.72
C SER A 92 22.26 1.18 6.51
N LEU A 93 22.34 0.80 7.79
CA LEU A 93 23.52 1.03 8.62
C LEU A 93 24.74 0.30 8.05
N LEU A 94 24.59 -0.99 7.75
CA LEU A 94 25.65 -1.82 7.19
C LEU A 94 26.17 -1.26 5.86
N LEU A 95 25.27 -0.86 4.96
CA LEU A 95 25.65 -0.30 3.66
C LEU A 95 26.44 1.00 3.81
N VAL A 96 25.97 1.92 4.67
CA VAL A 96 26.70 3.17 4.94
C VAL A 96 28.08 2.88 5.55
N LEU A 97 28.20 1.92 6.48
CA LEU A 97 29.48 1.51 7.06
C LEU A 97 30.44 0.94 6.01
N ILE A 98 29.95 0.11 5.10
CA ILE A 98 30.75 -0.42 3.98
C ILE A 98 31.22 0.71 3.08
N GLU A 99 30.34 1.63 2.71
CA GLU A 99 30.70 2.78 1.87
C GLU A 99 31.74 3.68 2.51
N TYR A 100 31.63 3.96 3.81
CA TYR A 100 32.63 4.71 4.57
C TYR A 100 33.96 3.97 4.64
N SER A 101 33.94 2.65 4.84
CA SER A 101 35.14 1.82 4.88
C SER A 101 35.88 1.84 3.54
N ILE A 102 35.13 1.77 2.42
CA ILE A 102 35.68 1.90 1.06
C ILE A 102 36.24 3.31 0.84
N ALA A 103 35.53 4.37 1.24
CA ALA A 103 36.03 5.74 1.13
C ALA A 103 37.35 5.94 1.89
N LEU A 104 37.44 5.42 3.12
CA LEU A 104 38.66 5.47 3.94
C LEU A 104 39.81 4.72 3.28
N PHE A 105 39.55 3.52 2.76
CA PHE A 105 40.55 2.72 2.05
C PHE A 105 41.05 3.42 0.75
N LEU A 106 40.16 4.00 -0.04
CA LEU A 106 40.53 4.71 -1.28
C LEU A 106 41.29 6.02 -1.02
N THR A 107 41.06 6.66 0.12
CA THR A 107 41.73 7.91 0.51
C THR A 107 43.07 7.68 1.20
N HIS A 108 43.19 6.65 2.05
CA HIS A 108 44.36 6.40 2.90
C HIS A 108 45.15 5.12 2.58
N GLY A 109 44.73 4.32 1.58
CA GLY A 109 45.23 2.96 1.35
C GLY A 109 46.71 2.82 0.93
N SER A 110 47.43 1.96 1.68
CA SER A 110 48.77 1.33 1.52
C SER A 110 49.82 2.02 0.64
N THR A 111 51.00 2.31 1.21
CA THR A 111 52.14 3.02 0.60
C THR A 111 53.17 2.10 -0.07
N HIS A 112 52.82 0.90 -0.55
CA HIS A 112 53.82 0.01 -1.16
C HIS A 112 54.32 0.51 -2.53
N TRP A 113 55.65 0.62 -2.70
CA TRP A 113 56.31 1.36 -3.79
C TRP A 113 56.32 0.67 -5.16
N LEU A 114 56.29 -0.66 -5.19
CA LEU A 114 56.39 -1.48 -6.41
C LEU A 114 55.15 -1.44 -7.32
N THR A 115 53.98 -1.03 -6.83
CA THR A 115 52.74 -1.01 -7.62
C THR A 115 52.30 0.39 -8.04
N LYS A 116 53.05 1.44 -7.68
CA LYS A 116 52.64 2.85 -7.74
C LYS A 116 52.05 3.34 -9.09
N PRO A 117 52.64 3.08 -10.28
CA PRO A 117 52.16 3.70 -11.52
C PRO A 117 50.85 3.09 -12.04
N ALA A 118 50.80 1.75 -12.16
CA ALA A 118 49.60 1.02 -12.57
C ALA A 118 48.47 1.16 -11.54
N ARG A 119 48.81 1.25 -10.25
CA ARG A 119 47.88 1.50 -9.17
C ARG A 119 47.34 2.92 -9.17
N MET A 120 48.13 3.94 -9.51
CA MET A 120 47.66 5.33 -9.61
C MET A 120 46.61 5.51 -10.72
N ALA A 121 46.85 4.96 -11.90
CA ALA A 121 45.89 5.02 -13.01
C ALA A 121 44.59 4.26 -12.68
N ASN A 122 44.70 3.04 -12.12
CA ASN A 122 43.54 2.21 -11.77
C ASN A 122 42.76 2.80 -10.57
N ILE A 123 43.43 3.38 -9.56
CA ILE A 123 42.78 4.09 -8.45
C ILE A 123 42.12 5.39 -8.91
N HIS A 124 42.68 6.11 -9.89
CA HIS A 124 42.02 7.31 -10.41
C HIS A 124 40.69 6.95 -11.08
N PHE A 125 40.68 5.93 -11.94
CA PHE A 125 39.46 5.41 -12.54
C PHE A 125 38.46 4.92 -11.47
N ILE A 126 38.90 4.12 -10.50
CA ILE A 126 38.07 3.64 -9.38
C ILE A 126 37.53 4.80 -8.54
N LYS A 127 38.32 5.86 -8.29
CA LYS A 127 37.88 7.05 -7.55
C LYS A 127 36.83 7.84 -8.32
N VAL A 128 37.01 8.01 -9.63
CA VAL A 128 36.01 8.68 -10.48
C VAL A 128 34.72 7.85 -10.50
N PHE A 129 34.82 6.53 -10.68
CA PHE A 129 33.68 5.63 -10.68
C PHE A 129 32.96 5.59 -9.31
N TYR A 130 33.71 5.47 -8.21
CA TYR A 130 33.20 5.53 -6.84
C TYR A 130 32.56 6.90 -6.53
N TRP A 131 33.13 8.00 -7.02
CA TRP A 131 32.57 9.33 -6.82
C TRP A 131 31.29 9.52 -7.64
N PHE A 132 31.24 9.08 -8.89
CA PHE A 132 30.04 9.20 -9.73
C PHE A 132 28.91 8.28 -9.26
N ILE A 133 29.20 7.01 -8.98
CA ILE A 133 28.20 6.01 -8.57
C ILE A 133 27.90 6.12 -7.08
N GLY A 134 28.93 6.12 -6.23
CA GLY A 134 28.77 6.17 -4.79
C GLY A 134 28.11 7.47 -4.32
N HIS A 135 28.41 8.62 -4.91
CA HIS A 135 27.77 9.87 -4.47
C HIS A 135 26.25 9.86 -4.71
N ARG A 136 25.78 9.26 -5.80
CA ARG A 136 24.36 9.22 -6.20
C ARG A 136 23.65 7.90 -5.87
N ALA A 137 24.36 6.90 -5.37
CA ALA A 137 23.80 5.58 -5.04
C ALA A 137 22.55 5.62 -4.14
N PRO A 138 22.46 6.47 -3.09
CA PRO A 138 21.24 6.54 -2.29
C PRO A 138 20.03 7.05 -3.09
N LEU A 139 20.25 8.02 -3.99
CA LEU A 139 19.19 8.54 -4.84
C LEU A 139 18.73 7.50 -5.86
N TYR A 140 19.65 6.75 -6.47
CA TYR A 140 19.29 5.66 -7.39
C TYR A 140 18.51 4.54 -6.68
N ALA A 141 18.94 4.17 -5.47
CA ALA A 141 18.23 3.19 -4.64
C ALA A 141 16.81 3.66 -4.30
N LEU A 142 16.66 4.92 -3.86
CA LEU A 142 15.35 5.49 -3.55
C LEU A 142 14.45 5.57 -4.78
N THR A 143 15.00 5.97 -5.94
CA THR A 143 14.24 6.05 -7.19
C THR A 143 13.76 4.67 -7.63
N ALA A 144 14.64 3.66 -7.62
CA ALA A 144 14.28 2.29 -7.95
C ALA A 144 13.24 1.72 -6.96
N ALA A 145 13.42 1.97 -5.67
CA ALA A 145 12.46 1.58 -4.63
C ALA A 145 11.09 2.23 -4.81
N ALA A 146 11.04 3.53 -5.13
CA ALA A 146 9.80 4.25 -5.38
C ALA A 146 9.10 3.75 -6.64
N ILE A 147 9.83 3.42 -7.71
CA ILE A 147 9.27 2.80 -8.92
C ILE A 147 8.68 1.42 -8.58
N TYR A 148 9.43 0.58 -7.87
CA TYR A 148 8.95 -0.74 -7.46
C TYR A 148 7.68 -0.65 -6.61
N PHE A 149 7.68 0.20 -5.58
CA PHE A 149 6.51 0.48 -4.75
C PHE A 149 5.33 1.00 -5.60
N GLY A 150 5.60 1.91 -6.53
CA GLY A 150 4.61 2.51 -7.41
C GLY A 150 3.93 1.49 -8.32
N ILE A 151 4.70 0.54 -8.86
CA ILE A 151 4.19 -0.58 -9.67
C ILE A 151 3.42 -1.55 -8.78
N GLN A 152 4.00 -1.98 -7.66
CA GLN A 152 3.40 -2.96 -6.75
C GLN A 152 2.00 -2.53 -6.28
N PHE A 153 1.82 -1.25 -5.94
CA PHE A 153 0.55 -0.74 -5.43
C PHE A 153 -0.28 0.02 -6.46
N SER A 154 0.07 -0.08 -7.76
CA SER A 154 -0.67 0.55 -8.85
C SER A 154 -0.91 2.06 -8.66
N VAL A 155 0.11 2.78 -8.19
CA VAL A 155 0.02 4.21 -7.83
C VAL A 155 -0.38 5.08 -9.03
N THR A 156 0.00 4.69 -10.25
CA THR A 156 -0.41 5.41 -11.46
C THR A 156 -1.91 5.31 -11.72
N ILE A 157 -2.52 4.15 -11.46
CA ILE A 157 -3.97 3.94 -11.57
C ILE A 157 -4.67 4.76 -10.49
N PHE A 158 -4.16 4.73 -9.25
CA PHE A 158 -4.68 5.56 -8.16
C PHE A 158 -4.69 7.06 -8.52
N LEU A 159 -3.56 7.59 -9.01
CA LEU A 159 -3.46 8.99 -9.42
C LEU A 159 -4.41 9.31 -10.59
N HIS A 160 -4.55 8.39 -11.56
CA HIS A 160 -5.51 8.55 -12.65
C HIS A 160 -6.96 8.56 -12.14
N ASN A 161 -7.32 7.69 -11.21
CA ASN A 161 -8.67 7.63 -10.62
C ASN A 161 -9.01 8.84 -9.75
N GLN A 162 -7.98 9.48 -9.15
CA GLN A 162 -8.14 10.64 -8.28
C GLN A 162 -8.22 11.96 -9.04
N PHE A 163 -7.42 12.14 -10.10
CA PHE A 163 -7.30 13.41 -10.84
C PHE A 163 -7.83 13.34 -12.28
N GLY A 164 -8.20 12.14 -12.74
CA GLY A 164 -8.79 11.93 -14.06
C GLY A 164 -10.24 12.39 -14.15
N LYS A 165 -10.84 12.14 -15.32
CA LYS A 165 -12.27 12.44 -15.52
C LYS A 165 -13.11 11.53 -14.65
N ASP A 166 -14.06 12.13 -13.93
CA ASP A 166 -15.01 11.36 -13.15
C ASP A 166 -16.08 10.74 -14.05
N TYR A 167 -15.83 9.51 -14.48
CA TYR A 167 -16.79 8.72 -15.25
C TYR A 167 -18.09 8.49 -14.47
N PHE A 168 -18.01 8.26 -13.16
CA PHE A 168 -19.19 7.96 -12.36
C PHE A 168 -20.05 9.20 -12.19
N ALA A 169 -19.49 10.38 -11.89
CA ALA A 169 -20.28 11.61 -11.81
C ALA A 169 -21.09 11.89 -13.10
N ALA A 170 -20.57 11.53 -14.28
CA ALA A 170 -21.24 11.75 -15.55
C ALA A 170 -22.31 10.69 -15.91
N HIS A 171 -22.18 9.47 -15.38
CA HIS A 171 -23.00 8.32 -15.76
C HIS A 171 -23.83 7.73 -14.61
N TYR A 172 -23.63 8.21 -13.38
CA TYR A 172 -24.34 7.74 -12.21
C TYR A 172 -25.80 8.19 -12.27
N LEU A 173 -26.69 7.23 -12.13
CA LEU A 173 -28.12 7.46 -12.06
C LEU A 173 -28.52 7.44 -10.60
N ASN A 174 -28.87 8.61 -10.05
CA ASN A 174 -29.24 8.73 -8.64
C ASN A 174 -30.52 7.91 -8.36
N PRO A 175 -30.50 6.91 -7.47
CA PRO A 175 -31.67 6.09 -7.14
C PRO A 175 -32.88 6.90 -6.69
N ILE A 176 -32.65 8.03 -5.99
CA ILE A 176 -33.71 8.92 -5.51
C ILE A 176 -34.51 9.52 -6.68
N ALA A 177 -33.88 9.71 -7.84
CA ALA A 177 -34.54 10.22 -9.03
C ALA A 177 -35.34 9.15 -9.80
N VAL A 178 -35.24 7.88 -9.40
CA VAL A 178 -35.90 6.76 -10.06
C VAL A 178 -37.07 6.27 -9.22
N LYS A 179 -38.28 6.36 -9.77
CA LYS A 179 -39.46 5.78 -9.12
C LYS A 179 -39.46 4.26 -9.34
N VAL A 180 -39.36 3.49 -8.26
CA VAL A 180 -39.48 2.03 -8.28
C VAL A 180 -40.89 1.63 -7.84
N GLU A 181 -41.66 0.99 -8.71
CA GLU A 181 -43.00 0.48 -8.40
C GLU A 181 -42.96 -1.05 -8.27
N ALA A 182 -43.33 -1.56 -7.09
CA ALA A 182 -43.35 -2.99 -6.82
C ALA A 182 -44.55 -3.69 -7.49
N VAL A 183 -44.34 -4.24 -8.69
CA VAL A 183 -45.36 -5.04 -9.38
C VAL A 183 -45.17 -6.52 -9.04
N ARG A 184 -46.07 -7.08 -8.22
CA ARG A 184 -45.99 -8.46 -7.70
C ARG A 184 -44.64 -8.73 -6.99
N PRO A 185 -44.39 -8.04 -5.87
CA PRO A 185 -43.13 -8.16 -5.13
C PRO A 185 -42.84 -9.61 -4.77
N LYS A 186 -41.55 -9.97 -4.82
CA LYS A 186 -41.02 -11.28 -4.42
C LYS A 186 -39.92 -11.08 -3.39
N ASN A 187 -39.63 -12.14 -2.64
CA ASN A 187 -38.42 -12.18 -1.82
C ASN A 187 -37.18 -12.16 -2.72
N LEU A 188 -36.15 -11.45 -2.28
CA LEU A 188 -34.84 -11.41 -2.93
C LEU A 188 -33.83 -12.16 -2.07
N VAL A 189 -33.14 -13.14 -2.67
CA VAL A 189 -32.04 -13.85 -2.03
C VAL A 189 -30.78 -13.60 -2.84
N LEU A 190 -29.81 -12.92 -2.22
CA LEU A 190 -28.52 -12.59 -2.80
C LEU A 190 -27.45 -13.51 -2.20
N ILE A 191 -26.75 -14.26 -3.04
CA ILE A 191 -25.67 -15.15 -2.61
C ILE A 191 -24.36 -14.58 -3.16
N TYR A 192 -23.55 -14.01 -2.28
CA TYR A 192 -22.19 -13.62 -2.60
C TYR A 192 -21.28 -14.85 -2.58
N VAL A 193 -20.64 -15.13 -3.72
CA VAL A 193 -19.70 -16.25 -3.88
C VAL A 193 -18.28 -15.70 -3.86
N GLU A 194 -17.61 -15.84 -2.70
CA GLU A 194 -16.28 -15.29 -2.46
C GLU A 194 -15.24 -15.88 -3.42
N SER A 195 -14.48 -15.00 -4.08
CA SER A 195 -13.39 -15.34 -5.01
C SER A 195 -13.72 -16.36 -6.11
N LEU A 196 -15.01 -16.56 -6.43
CA LEU A 196 -15.43 -17.52 -7.47
C LEU A 196 -15.21 -16.95 -8.89
N GLU A 197 -14.66 -17.77 -9.78
CA GLU A 197 -14.49 -17.45 -11.19
C GLU A 197 -14.74 -18.65 -12.10
N ASN A 198 -15.00 -18.38 -13.39
CA ASN A 198 -15.31 -19.42 -14.38
C ASN A 198 -14.11 -20.33 -14.70
N SER A 199 -12.87 -19.91 -14.40
CA SER A 199 -11.66 -20.71 -14.64
C SER A 199 -11.73 -22.07 -13.92
N TYR A 200 -12.41 -22.16 -12.77
CA TYR A 200 -12.61 -23.40 -12.01
C TYR A 200 -13.39 -24.48 -12.77
N LYS A 201 -14.03 -24.14 -13.89
CA LYS A 201 -14.66 -25.13 -14.79
C LYS A 201 -13.65 -25.86 -15.67
N GLU A 202 -12.45 -25.31 -15.85
CA GLU A 202 -11.48 -25.75 -16.86
C GLU A 202 -10.77 -27.05 -16.46
N PRO A 203 -11.07 -28.20 -17.11
CA PRO A 203 -10.44 -29.47 -16.78
C PRO A 203 -8.94 -29.47 -17.10
N LYS A 204 -8.48 -28.61 -18.02
CA LYS A 204 -7.06 -28.46 -18.35
C LYS A 204 -6.25 -27.87 -17.20
N LEU A 205 -6.87 -27.03 -16.36
CA LEU A 205 -6.22 -26.41 -15.21
C LEU A 205 -6.36 -27.27 -13.94
N PHE A 206 -7.54 -27.87 -13.74
CA PHE A 206 -7.90 -28.51 -12.47
C PHE A 206 -8.15 -30.02 -12.56
N GLY A 207 -7.92 -30.64 -13.73
CA GLY A 207 -8.18 -32.07 -13.98
C GLY A 207 -9.65 -32.45 -14.10
N LYS A 208 -10.57 -31.56 -13.70
CA LYS A 208 -12.03 -31.70 -13.82
C LYS A 208 -12.70 -30.34 -13.67
N ASN A 209 -13.98 -30.26 -14.02
CA ASN A 209 -14.82 -29.10 -13.69
C ASN A 209 -15.15 -29.11 -12.20
N LEU A 210 -14.61 -28.16 -11.44
CA LEU A 210 -14.84 -28.04 -10.00
C LEU A 210 -16.22 -27.44 -9.65
N LEU A 211 -16.90 -26.84 -10.62
CA LEU A 211 -18.22 -26.20 -10.46
C LEU A 211 -19.35 -27.00 -11.10
N SER A 212 -19.14 -28.29 -11.38
CA SER A 212 -20.12 -29.12 -12.10
C SER A 212 -21.49 -29.19 -11.42
N SER A 213 -21.54 -29.04 -10.09
CA SER A 213 -22.80 -28.96 -9.33
C SER A 213 -23.66 -27.73 -9.69
N LEU A 214 -23.03 -26.65 -10.19
CA LEU A 214 -23.72 -25.42 -10.58
C LEU A 214 -24.23 -25.47 -12.02
N ASP A 215 -23.72 -26.37 -12.87
CA ASP A 215 -24.08 -26.41 -14.29
C ASP A 215 -25.54 -26.82 -14.54
N HIS A 216 -26.18 -27.46 -13.56
CA HIS A 216 -27.59 -27.86 -13.64
C HIS A 216 -28.56 -26.76 -13.18
N LEU A 217 -28.06 -25.64 -12.66
CA LEU A 217 -28.89 -24.53 -12.23
C LEU A 217 -29.57 -23.89 -13.45
N LYS A 218 -30.90 -23.79 -13.38
CA LYS A 218 -31.72 -23.15 -14.42
C LYS A 218 -31.93 -21.68 -14.06
N GLY A 219 -31.84 -20.80 -15.05
CA GLY A 219 -32.06 -19.37 -14.86
C GLY A 219 -31.46 -18.54 -15.98
N LEU A 220 -31.46 -17.22 -15.79
CA LEU A 220 -30.72 -16.30 -16.65
C LEU A 220 -29.25 -16.32 -16.22
N SER A 221 -28.35 -16.48 -17.18
CA SER A 221 -26.91 -16.46 -16.97
C SER A 221 -26.26 -15.42 -17.87
N PHE A 222 -25.22 -14.77 -17.35
CA PHE A 222 -24.45 -13.76 -18.06
C PHE A 222 -23.05 -14.31 -18.31
N THR A 223 -22.74 -14.66 -19.55
CA THR A 223 -21.43 -15.22 -19.93
C THR A 223 -20.29 -14.21 -19.85
N ASP A 224 -20.61 -12.94 -20.10
CA ASP A 224 -19.65 -11.83 -20.11
C ASP A 224 -19.83 -10.90 -18.89
N TYR A 225 -20.07 -11.48 -17.71
CA TYR A 225 -20.06 -10.71 -16.48
C TYR A 225 -18.63 -10.36 -16.08
N ARG A 226 -18.34 -9.06 -15.98
CA ARG A 226 -17.05 -8.53 -15.53
C ARG A 226 -17.26 -7.64 -14.33
N LYS A 227 -16.42 -7.81 -13.31
CA LYS A 227 -16.34 -6.88 -12.17
C LYS A 227 -15.91 -5.51 -12.69
N ALA A 228 -16.49 -4.46 -12.13
CA ALA A 228 -16.10 -3.10 -12.46
C ALA A 228 -14.70 -2.79 -11.89
N PRO A 229 -13.91 -1.88 -12.49
CA PRO A 229 -12.64 -1.45 -11.92
C PRO A 229 -12.80 -0.96 -10.47
N GLY A 230 -11.93 -1.44 -9.58
CA GLY A 230 -11.93 -1.08 -8.15
C GLY A 230 -12.84 -1.94 -7.27
N THR A 231 -13.64 -2.85 -7.84
CA THR A 231 -14.63 -3.67 -7.10
C THR A 231 -14.15 -5.12 -6.89
N TRP A 232 -12.84 -5.33 -6.83
CA TRP A 232 -12.19 -6.64 -6.91
C TRP A 232 -12.15 -7.44 -5.60
N TRP A 233 -12.57 -6.84 -4.50
CA TRP A 233 -12.40 -7.27 -3.13
C TRP A 233 -13.75 -7.18 -2.40
N THR A 234 -13.96 -8.00 -1.38
CA THR A 234 -15.28 -8.37 -0.85
C THR A 234 -16.20 -7.17 -0.60
N ILE A 235 -15.79 -6.23 0.27
CA ILE A 235 -16.66 -5.09 0.63
C ILE A 235 -16.87 -4.12 -0.54
N ALA A 236 -15.90 -3.98 -1.44
CA ALA A 236 -16.08 -3.15 -2.64
C ALA A 236 -17.02 -3.80 -3.65
N GLY A 237 -17.01 -5.13 -3.78
CA GLY A 237 -17.98 -5.89 -4.56
C GLY A 237 -19.39 -5.79 -3.99
N ILE A 238 -19.53 -5.91 -2.67
CA ILE A 238 -20.81 -5.69 -1.96
C ILE A 238 -21.30 -4.27 -2.22
N THR A 239 -20.46 -3.26 -1.98
CA THR A 239 -20.79 -1.84 -2.21
C THR A 239 -21.24 -1.59 -3.65
N ALA A 240 -20.51 -2.10 -4.64
CA ALA A 240 -20.83 -1.90 -6.05
C ALA A 240 -22.16 -2.55 -6.46
N THR A 241 -22.43 -3.75 -5.96
CA THR A 241 -23.68 -4.48 -6.27
C THR A 241 -24.90 -3.94 -5.52
N GLN A 242 -24.70 -3.36 -4.34
CA GLN A 242 -25.77 -2.81 -3.51
C GLN A 242 -26.07 -1.35 -3.85
N CYS A 243 -25.04 -0.53 -4.05
CA CYS A 243 -25.18 0.92 -4.19
C CYS A 243 -24.98 1.43 -5.61
N GLY A 244 -24.52 0.57 -6.54
CA GLY A 244 -24.24 0.96 -7.92
C GLY A 244 -23.04 1.90 -8.08
N VAL A 245 -22.17 2.00 -7.05
CA VAL A 245 -20.97 2.86 -7.05
C VAL A 245 -19.74 2.09 -6.56
N PRO A 246 -18.53 2.37 -7.08
CA PRO A 246 -17.31 1.75 -6.57
C PRO A 246 -16.99 2.28 -5.17
N LEU A 247 -16.41 1.41 -4.33
CA LEU A 247 -15.89 1.81 -3.04
C LEU A 247 -14.51 2.46 -3.22
N LYS A 248 -14.47 3.79 -3.27
CA LYS A 248 -13.21 4.55 -3.22
C LYS A 248 -12.77 4.73 -1.77
N SER A 249 -11.47 4.69 -1.51
CA SER A 249 -10.94 5.12 -0.21
C SER A 249 -11.28 6.60 -0.02
N VAL A 250 -11.81 6.94 1.15
CA VAL A 250 -12.13 8.33 1.48
C VAL A 250 -10.79 9.05 1.53
N SER A 251 -10.60 9.98 0.60
CA SER A 251 -9.35 10.70 0.40
C SER A 251 -8.81 11.25 1.72
N LEU A 252 -7.49 11.10 1.93
CA LEU A 252 -6.72 11.77 2.99
C LEU A 252 -6.83 13.31 2.95
N TYR A 253 -7.52 13.88 1.95
CA TYR A 253 -7.66 15.31 1.70
C TYR A 253 -9.07 15.89 1.87
N ASP A 254 -10.04 15.14 2.41
CA ASP A 254 -11.33 15.75 2.74
C ASP A 254 -11.25 16.42 4.12
N GLY A 255 -11.18 17.76 4.15
CA GLY A 255 -10.84 18.54 5.33
C GLY A 255 -11.73 18.29 6.55
N ASN A 256 -11.13 18.39 7.74
CA ASN A 256 -11.71 18.54 9.09
C ASN A 256 -12.79 17.56 9.61
N ASP A 257 -13.48 16.78 8.76
CA ASP A 257 -14.59 15.89 9.15
C ASP A 257 -14.20 14.41 9.18
N GLN A 258 -12.90 14.11 9.03
CA GLN A 258 -12.38 12.75 8.96
C GLN A 258 -12.75 11.90 10.19
N GLY A 259 -12.93 12.51 11.37
CA GLY A 259 -13.34 11.78 12.57
C GLY A 259 -14.83 11.43 12.63
N GLU A 260 -15.69 12.20 11.97
CA GLU A 260 -17.15 11.98 11.98
C GLU A 260 -17.59 11.05 10.84
N LYS A 261 -16.96 11.16 9.66
CA LYS A 261 -17.19 10.27 8.50
C LYS A 261 -16.72 8.82 8.73
N MET A 262 -15.98 8.55 9.81
CA MET A 262 -15.54 7.20 10.21
C MET A 262 -16.62 6.42 10.97
N LYS A 263 -17.72 7.06 11.38
CA LYS A 263 -18.80 6.41 12.14
C LYS A 263 -19.90 5.83 11.25
N THR A 264 -19.94 6.23 9.98
CA THR A 264 -21.01 5.87 9.05
C THR A 264 -20.44 5.48 7.70
N PHE A 265 -20.95 4.40 7.11
CA PHE A 265 -20.54 3.89 5.81
C PHE A 265 -21.31 4.60 4.69
N LEU A 266 -20.61 5.27 3.77
CA LEU A 266 -21.18 5.96 2.60
C LEU A 266 -22.53 6.68 2.88
N PRO A 267 -22.59 7.62 3.83
CA PRO A 267 -23.86 8.16 4.35
C PRO A 267 -24.73 8.92 3.33
N ASN A 268 -24.18 9.25 2.16
CA ASN A 268 -24.92 9.94 1.08
C ASN A 268 -25.32 8.98 -0.06
N ALA A 269 -24.94 7.71 0.01
CA ALA A 269 -25.32 6.71 -0.98
C ALA A 269 -26.68 6.12 -0.60
N VAL A 270 -27.54 5.93 -1.62
CA VAL A 270 -28.75 5.11 -1.49
C VAL A 270 -28.43 3.75 -2.09
N CYS A 271 -28.53 2.72 -1.27
CA CYS A 271 -28.20 1.35 -1.59
C CYS A 271 -29.44 0.46 -1.61
N LEU A 272 -29.28 -0.77 -2.09
CA LEU A 272 -30.36 -1.72 -2.26
C LEU A 272 -31.11 -1.99 -0.95
N GLY A 273 -30.41 -2.08 0.18
CA GLY A 273 -31.03 -2.21 1.50
C GLY A 273 -31.99 -1.06 1.81
N ASP A 274 -31.59 0.18 1.56
CA ASP A 274 -32.43 1.38 1.74
C ASP A 274 -33.71 1.30 0.90
N VAL A 275 -33.56 0.96 -0.39
CA VAL A 275 -34.69 0.85 -1.33
C VAL A 275 -35.67 -0.27 -0.92
N LEU A 276 -35.13 -1.42 -0.49
CA LEU A 276 -35.96 -2.55 -0.04
C LEU A 276 -36.67 -2.22 1.28
N HIS A 277 -35.99 -1.56 2.21
CA HIS A 277 -36.57 -1.13 3.48
C HIS A 277 -37.71 -0.14 3.27
N GLU A 278 -37.54 0.86 2.41
CA GLU A 278 -38.61 1.81 2.03
C GLU A 278 -39.80 1.08 1.38
N ALA A 279 -39.55 0.00 0.64
CA ALA A 279 -40.57 -0.86 0.06
C ALA A 279 -41.22 -1.84 1.07
N GLY A 280 -40.83 -1.79 2.36
CA GLY A 280 -41.41 -2.60 3.43
C GLY A 280 -40.83 -4.01 3.58
N TYR A 281 -39.64 -4.27 3.04
CA TYR A 281 -38.94 -5.53 3.22
C TYR A 281 -38.20 -5.58 4.55
N HIS A 282 -38.11 -6.79 5.12
CA HIS A 282 -37.21 -7.12 6.23
C HIS A 282 -35.89 -7.64 5.66
N ASN A 283 -34.81 -6.89 5.88
CA ASN A 283 -33.50 -7.13 5.30
C ASN A 283 -32.60 -7.86 6.30
N VAL A 284 -32.08 -9.03 5.89
CA VAL A 284 -31.20 -9.85 6.73
C VAL A 284 -29.89 -10.13 6.01
N TYR A 285 -28.77 -9.84 6.67
CA TYR A 285 -27.44 -10.24 6.25
C TYR A 285 -27.01 -11.48 7.04
N MET A 286 -26.35 -12.42 6.36
CA MET A 286 -25.78 -13.60 6.98
C MET A 286 -24.34 -13.78 6.47
N GLY A 287 -23.37 -13.74 7.38
CA GLY A 287 -21.94 -13.89 7.08
C GLY A 287 -21.23 -14.77 8.10
N GLY A 288 -20.14 -15.43 7.69
CA GLY A 288 -19.34 -16.30 8.55
C GLY A 288 -18.14 -15.63 9.21
N ASP A 289 -17.79 -14.41 8.79
CA ASP A 289 -16.66 -13.61 9.23
C ASP A 289 -17.10 -12.46 10.15
N ALA A 290 -16.15 -11.90 10.90
CA ALA A 290 -16.41 -10.86 11.88
C ALA A 290 -17.02 -9.61 11.25
N LEU A 291 -18.12 -9.10 11.83
CA LEU A 291 -18.81 -7.91 11.35
C LEU A 291 -17.92 -6.64 11.28
N GLY A 292 -16.93 -6.54 12.17
CA GLY A 292 -15.99 -5.42 12.17
C GLY A 292 -15.03 -5.41 10.97
N PHE A 293 -14.85 -6.56 10.32
CA PHE A 293 -13.88 -6.70 9.23
C PHE A 293 -14.28 -5.80 8.05
N ALA A 294 -13.33 -4.95 7.65
CA ALA A 294 -13.46 -4.03 6.53
C ALA A 294 -14.70 -3.10 6.59
N GLY A 295 -15.25 -2.83 7.78
CA GLY A 295 -16.43 -1.97 7.95
C GLY A 295 -17.76 -2.59 7.49
N LYS A 296 -17.81 -3.90 7.23
CA LYS A 296 -18.98 -4.55 6.61
C LYS A 296 -20.25 -4.53 7.49
N GLY A 297 -20.12 -4.77 8.79
CA GLY A 297 -21.25 -4.69 9.70
C GLY A 297 -21.82 -3.28 9.80
N MET A 298 -20.95 -2.27 9.71
CA MET A 298 -21.34 -0.87 9.63
C MET A 298 -22.09 -0.60 8.30
N PHE A 299 -21.57 -1.08 7.17
CA PHE A 299 -22.26 -0.99 5.87
C PHE A 299 -23.70 -1.50 5.93
N PHE A 300 -23.91 -2.74 6.38
CA PHE A 300 -25.26 -3.31 6.40
C PHE A 300 -26.19 -2.55 7.35
N LYS A 301 -25.68 -2.19 8.54
CA LYS A 301 -26.46 -1.44 9.52
C LYS A 301 -26.85 -0.04 9.03
N ASP A 302 -25.93 0.68 8.40
CA ASP A 302 -26.16 2.04 7.91
C ASP A 302 -27.06 2.08 6.67
N HIS A 303 -27.12 0.97 5.92
CA HIS A 303 -27.98 0.80 4.75
C HIS A 303 -29.22 -0.08 5.02
N HIS A 304 -29.83 0.10 6.20
CA HIS A 304 -31.14 -0.47 6.59
C HIS A 304 -31.27 -1.99 6.47
N TYR A 305 -30.26 -2.73 6.90
CA TYR A 305 -30.43 -4.13 7.29
C TYR A 305 -30.93 -4.22 8.74
N ASP A 306 -32.02 -4.96 8.94
CA ASP A 306 -32.66 -5.14 10.23
C ASP A 306 -31.90 -6.15 11.11
N GLU A 307 -31.24 -7.13 10.48
CA GLU A 307 -30.43 -8.16 11.12
C GLU A 307 -29.11 -8.38 10.36
N VAL A 308 -27.99 -8.49 11.09
CA VAL A 308 -26.61 -8.61 10.55
C VAL A 308 -25.79 -9.59 11.40
#